data_AF-B0VG78-F1
#
_entry.id   AF-B0VG78-F1
#
_cell.length_a   1.000
_cell.length_b   1.000
_cell.length_c   1.000
_cell.angle_alpha   90.00
_cell.angle_beta   90.00
_cell.angle_gamma   90.00
#
_symmetry.space_group_name_H-M   'P 1'
#
loop_
_entity.id
_entity.type
_entity.pdbx_description
1 polymer ?
#
loop_
_entity_poly.entity_id
_entity_poly.type
_entity_poly.pdbx_seq_one_letter_code
_entity_poly.pdbx_strand_id
1 'polypeptide(L)'
;MKYFLIIFLLTIGIFLSAESWTVLLYMAADNNLAEMGRLDINSLESVAQPADLNLIVQADFPEGAKRYKIQQDNSEQITSPVLANLGTINSGDPNTLNSFIKWGFNRYPAQRKMLIIWSHGDSWYKDNSGKWICPDDNAQDLISVSGGELVLALSGIPYLDILLFDACSMQCIEVINEIHSFADYIIGSEDLVPQYGFPYEDIIPLFNGDFDELLAQIPELYVSSYLPGQGINPGGALWSVTCSVVKTELVPQFVQQIKNFAISQRFLAPKYFTVRNSCYSMNTGLADVDIRDFLEKAQTIWTSGTQNLLSLWNSIVISSCFTNPEETGNIGTAAIWFPDSRFNFENGWRQYHKLNFSRSRWLSFVNSAIGNDTFPPETPILISQNLIYNTLQISLQANPDPDSLYYEITIDEGQHFQYFYTNPDNAVFTIMLQISQNGTYQIRAIDQSGNKSQPLIGNYTYSNPQASIIINPNPVSGTSLAVLRWWASEELAGKIQLEIYNLKGQKVINRYLGEVIAGEGNFLLSAEPKFRALPSGVYILRLHLGNRKFTKKLTILY
;
A
#
# COMPACT_ATOMS: atom_id res chain seq x y z
N MET A 1 55.15 -7.34 -34.47
CA MET A 1 55.12 -6.25 -33.47
C MET A 1 53.84 -5.40 -33.46
N LYS A 2 52.79 -5.72 -34.25
CA LYS A 2 51.49 -4.99 -34.21
C LYS A 2 50.36 -5.72 -33.46
N TYR A 3 50.51 -7.01 -33.17
CA TYR A 3 49.51 -7.81 -32.45
C TYR A 3 49.68 -7.80 -30.92
N PHE A 4 50.86 -7.40 -30.42
CA PHE A 4 51.12 -7.28 -28.98
C PHE A 4 50.56 -5.97 -28.36
N LEU A 5 50.33 -4.94 -29.18
CA LEU A 5 49.79 -3.65 -28.72
C LEU A 5 48.27 -3.67 -28.51
N ILE A 6 47.55 -4.55 -29.24
CA ILE A 6 46.08 -4.69 -29.13
C ILE A 6 45.69 -5.52 -27.89
N ILE A 7 46.53 -6.48 -27.49
CA ILE A 7 46.29 -7.25 -26.26
C ILE A 7 46.64 -6.40 -25.02
N PHE A 8 47.64 -5.53 -25.09
CA PHE A 8 47.99 -4.62 -23.98
C PHE A 8 46.94 -3.51 -23.74
N LEU A 9 46.17 -3.12 -24.77
CA LEU A 9 45.04 -2.18 -24.65
C LEU A 9 43.74 -2.83 -24.17
N LEU A 10 43.62 -4.17 -24.24
CA LEU A 10 42.47 -4.92 -23.71
C LEU A 10 42.69 -5.41 -22.27
N THR A 11 43.91 -5.39 -21.75
CA THR A 11 44.23 -5.79 -20.36
C THR A 11 44.44 -4.60 -19.40
N ILE A 12 44.30 -3.35 -19.86
CA ILE A 12 44.37 -2.12 -19.04
C ILE A 12 42.97 -1.46 -18.90
N GLY A 13 41.91 -2.13 -19.36
CA GLY A 13 40.53 -1.65 -19.27
C GLY A 13 39.70 -2.24 -18.12
N ILE A 14 40.33 -2.93 -17.16
CA ILE A 14 39.71 -3.21 -15.84
C ILE A 14 40.35 -2.25 -14.85
N PHE A 15 40.30 -0.94 -15.15
CA PHE A 15 40.05 -0.03 -14.05
C PHE A 15 38.58 -0.27 -13.72
N LEU A 16 38.30 -0.79 -12.52
CA LEU A 16 37.01 -0.53 -11.89
C LEU A 16 36.86 1.00 -11.94
N SER A 17 36.16 1.52 -12.93
CA SER A 17 35.66 2.89 -12.85
C SER A 17 34.73 2.85 -11.66
N ALA A 18 35.03 3.61 -10.61
CA ALA A 18 34.10 3.79 -9.51
C ALA A 18 32.73 4.16 -10.10
N GLU A 19 31.66 3.52 -9.62
CA GLU A 19 30.32 3.81 -10.12
C GLU A 19 29.98 5.27 -9.81
N SER A 20 29.49 6.01 -10.81
CA SER A 20 29.05 7.39 -10.55
C SER A 20 27.75 7.39 -9.74
N TRP A 21 27.68 8.25 -8.72
CA TRP A 21 26.53 8.40 -7.84
C TRP A 21 25.88 9.77 -7.98
N THR A 22 24.56 9.80 -7.84
CA THR A 22 23.84 11.00 -7.42
C THR A 22 23.09 10.69 -6.14
N VAL A 23 23.42 11.43 -5.09
CA VAL A 23 22.77 11.39 -3.79
C VAL A 23 21.99 12.69 -3.66
N LEU A 24 20.67 12.57 -3.56
CA LEU A 24 19.78 13.69 -3.24
C LEU A 24 19.39 13.61 -1.78
N LEU A 25 19.64 14.67 -1.03
CA LEU A 25 19.25 14.80 0.37
C LEU A 25 18.17 15.88 0.50
N TYR A 26 16.99 15.46 0.94
CA TYR A 26 15.84 16.32 1.18
C TYR A 26 15.69 16.57 2.69
N MET A 27 16.04 17.76 3.13
CA MET A 27 15.94 18.19 4.53
C MET A 27 14.70 19.07 4.72
N ALA A 28 13.63 18.46 5.24
CA ALA A 28 12.46 19.19 5.73
C ALA A 28 12.72 19.63 7.16
N ALA A 29 13.38 20.78 7.30
CA ALA A 29 13.90 21.29 8.57
C ALA A 29 13.24 22.60 9.01
N ASP A 30 12.12 23.00 8.40
CA ASP A 30 11.24 24.07 8.89
C ASP A 30 10.42 23.56 10.08
N ASN A 31 11.14 23.25 11.15
CA ASN A 31 10.63 22.75 12.43
C ASN A 31 11.75 22.85 13.48
N ASN A 32 11.54 22.25 14.65
CA ASN A 32 12.50 22.30 15.75
C ASN A 32 13.83 21.54 15.50
N LEU A 33 14.01 20.86 14.37
CA LEU A 33 15.29 20.26 13.97
C LEU A 33 16.16 21.17 13.10
N ALA A 34 15.73 22.41 12.80
CA ALA A 34 16.47 23.33 11.92
C ALA A 34 17.98 23.43 12.22
N GLU A 35 18.36 23.50 13.49
CA GLU A 35 19.78 23.57 13.87
C GLU A 35 20.54 22.27 13.57
N MET A 36 19.92 21.12 13.80
CA MET A 36 20.52 19.81 13.49
C MET A 36 20.75 19.68 11.98
N GLY A 37 19.79 20.11 11.16
CA GLY A 37 19.96 20.11 9.70
C GLY A 37 21.13 21.00 9.23
N ARG A 38 21.47 22.07 9.94
CA ARG A 38 22.67 22.89 9.64
C ARG A 38 23.95 22.17 10.03
N LEU A 39 23.97 21.53 11.20
CA LEU A 39 25.10 20.73 11.66
C LEU A 39 25.38 19.58 10.70
N ASP A 40 24.34 18.92 10.20
CA ASP A 40 24.47 17.84 9.22
C ASP A 40 25.01 18.34 7.87
N ILE A 41 24.59 19.53 7.41
CA ILE A 41 25.21 20.14 6.21
C ILE A 41 26.69 20.43 6.45
N ASN A 42 27.07 20.97 7.61
CA ASN A 42 28.48 21.19 7.93
C ASN A 42 29.26 19.86 8.03
N SER A 43 28.65 18.79 8.56
CA SER A 43 29.24 17.45 8.55
C SER A 43 29.48 16.95 7.11
N LEU A 44 28.50 17.10 6.22
CA LEU A 44 28.64 16.77 4.79
C LEU A 44 29.79 17.57 4.13
N GLU A 45 30.01 18.82 4.54
CA GLU A 45 31.10 19.68 4.06
C GLU A 45 32.47 19.28 4.64
N SER A 46 32.53 18.67 5.83
CA SER A 46 33.81 18.40 6.53
C SER A 46 34.77 17.44 5.80
N VAL A 47 34.22 16.60 4.91
CA VAL A 47 34.95 15.53 4.23
C VAL A 47 35.11 15.78 2.73
N ALA A 48 36.24 15.32 2.18
CA ALA A 48 36.47 15.37 0.75
C ALA A 48 35.47 14.48 0.00
N GLN A 49 34.76 15.06 -0.96
CA GLN A 49 33.77 14.35 -1.75
C GLN A 49 34.45 13.44 -2.79
N PRO A 50 34.04 12.17 -2.93
CA PRO A 50 34.38 11.30 -4.06
C PRO A 50 34.22 12.01 -5.42
N ALA A 51 35.16 11.77 -6.35
CA ALA A 51 35.18 12.47 -7.64
C ALA A 51 33.92 12.21 -8.48
N ASP A 52 33.37 10.99 -8.39
CA ASP A 52 32.22 10.54 -9.16
C ASP A 52 30.89 10.66 -8.38
N LEU A 53 30.86 11.41 -7.26
CA LEU A 53 29.67 11.67 -6.46
C LEU A 53 29.08 13.06 -6.75
N ASN A 54 27.80 13.10 -7.11
CA ASN A 54 26.98 14.31 -7.03
C ASN A 54 26.15 14.29 -5.76
N LEU A 55 26.57 15.04 -4.74
CA LEU A 55 25.81 15.23 -3.50
C LEU A 55 25.07 16.57 -3.54
N ILE A 56 23.74 16.50 -3.59
CA ILE A 56 22.85 17.65 -3.75
C ILE A 56 21.85 17.70 -2.60
N VAL A 57 21.81 18.82 -1.90
CA VAL A 57 20.91 19.03 -0.76
C VAL A 57 19.83 20.04 -1.13
N GLN A 58 18.57 19.73 -0.87
CA GLN A 58 17.52 20.75 -0.72
C GLN A 58 17.15 20.81 0.76
N ALA A 59 17.42 21.95 1.38
CA ALA A 59 17.08 22.19 2.78
C ALA A 59 16.08 23.33 2.88
N ASP A 60 14.99 23.07 3.59
CA ASP A 60 14.02 24.06 4.01
C ASP A 60 14.22 24.34 5.50
N PHE A 61 14.48 25.60 5.84
CA PHE A 61 14.65 26.10 7.20
C PHE A 61 13.61 27.18 7.45
N PRO A 62 13.36 27.60 8.71
CA PRO A 62 12.34 28.61 9.01
C PRO A 62 12.50 29.94 8.25
N GLU A 63 13.72 30.29 7.81
CA GLU A 63 13.97 31.48 6.98
C GLU A 63 13.84 31.26 5.46
N GLY A 64 13.60 30.03 5.00
CA GLY A 64 13.34 29.64 3.61
C GLY A 64 14.30 28.61 3.04
N ALA A 65 13.88 28.00 1.93
CA ALA A 65 14.55 26.88 1.30
C ALA A 65 15.60 27.26 0.25
N LYS A 66 16.64 26.43 0.19
CA LYS A 66 17.73 26.53 -0.79
C LYS A 66 18.16 25.15 -1.28
N ARG A 67 18.83 25.14 -2.44
CA ARG A 67 19.52 23.97 -2.97
C ARG A 67 21.02 24.21 -2.98
N TYR A 68 21.78 23.22 -2.54
CA TYR A 68 23.24 23.27 -2.44
C TYR A 68 23.87 22.13 -3.25
N LYS A 69 25.02 22.39 -3.87
CA LYS A 69 25.95 21.33 -4.28
C LYS A 69 27.04 21.26 -3.22
N ILE A 70 27.12 20.15 -2.49
CA ILE A 70 28.05 20.04 -1.37
C ILE A 70 29.49 20.10 -1.87
N GLN A 71 30.31 20.89 -1.17
CA GLN A 71 31.74 21.02 -1.39
C GLN A 71 32.48 20.99 -0.07
N GLN A 72 33.71 20.50 -0.09
CA GLN A 72 34.49 20.38 1.13
C GLN A 72 34.79 21.76 1.72
N ASP A 73 34.46 21.93 3.00
CA ASP A 73 34.79 23.07 3.85
C ASP A 73 34.92 22.61 5.31
N ASN A 74 35.60 23.40 6.15
CA ASN A 74 35.74 23.10 7.58
C ASN A 74 35.31 24.28 8.47
N SER A 75 34.59 25.25 7.92
CA SER A 75 34.03 26.33 8.72
C SER A 75 32.74 25.89 9.41
N GLU A 76 32.29 26.66 10.39
CA GLU A 76 31.00 26.41 11.07
C GLU A 76 29.81 26.95 10.26
N GLN A 77 30.04 27.51 9.08
CA GLN A 77 29.02 28.10 8.22
C GLN A 77 28.85 27.25 6.98
N ILE A 78 27.61 27.10 6.52
CA ILE A 78 27.33 26.46 5.22
C ILE A 78 27.94 27.31 4.12
N THR A 79 28.99 26.82 3.47
CA THR A 79 29.69 27.54 2.39
C THR A 79 29.47 26.94 1.01
N SER A 80 28.82 25.78 0.93
CA SER A 80 28.51 25.10 -0.33
C SER A 80 27.80 26.01 -1.34
N PRO A 81 28.16 25.94 -2.63
CA PRO A 81 27.52 26.71 -3.68
C PRO A 81 26.00 26.54 -3.71
N VAL A 82 25.29 27.66 -3.58
CA VAL A 82 23.83 27.73 -3.73
C VAL A 82 23.46 27.59 -5.20
N LEU A 83 22.77 26.52 -5.54
CA LEU A 83 22.26 26.22 -6.88
C LEU A 83 20.94 26.94 -7.17
N ALA A 84 20.11 27.12 -6.15
CA ALA A 84 18.84 27.84 -6.23
C ALA A 84 18.42 28.36 -4.85
N ASN A 85 17.87 29.58 -4.82
CA ASN A 85 17.09 30.07 -3.69
C ASN A 85 15.61 29.83 -4.02
N LEU A 86 14.92 29.02 -3.23
CA LEU A 86 13.53 28.64 -3.47
C LEU A 86 12.56 29.57 -2.70
N GLY A 87 13.06 30.30 -1.69
CA GLY A 87 12.20 31.10 -0.81
C GLY A 87 11.39 30.20 0.11
N THR A 88 10.25 30.67 0.60
CA THR A 88 9.33 29.83 1.37
C THR A 88 8.71 28.78 0.46
N ILE A 89 8.86 27.51 0.84
CA ILE A 89 8.17 26.37 0.24
C ILE A 89 7.35 25.67 1.32
N ASN A 90 6.60 24.63 0.94
CA ASN A 90 6.01 23.70 1.88
C ASN A 90 6.79 22.39 1.73
N SER A 91 7.69 22.12 2.67
CA SER A 91 8.50 20.91 2.68
C SER A 91 7.72 19.64 3.08
N GLY A 92 6.52 19.83 3.66
CA GLY A 92 5.52 18.78 3.91
C GLY A 92 4.67 18.43 2.69
N ASP A 93 4.67 19.20 1.60
CA ASP A 93 3.89 18.85 0.39
C ASP A 93 4.60 17.71 -0.39
N PRO A 94 3.94 16.56 -0.66
CA PRO A 94 4.53 15.48 -1.45
C PRO A 94 5.00 15.92 -2.86
N ASN A 95 4.40 16.96 -3.44
CA ASN A 95 4.81 17.51 -4.73
C ASN A 95 6.14 18.28 -4.65
N THR A 96 6.46 18.88 -3.51
CA THR A 96 7.74 19.56 -3.28
C THR A 96 8.88 18.53 -3.31
N LEU A 97 8.73 17.42 -2.57
CA LEU A 97 9.68 16.31 -2.60
C LEU A 97 9.80 15.70 -4.01
N ASN A 98 8.66 15.38 -4.66
CA ASN A 98 8.66 14.82 -6.02
C ASN A 98 9.40 15.72 -7.03
N SER A 99 9.16 17.03 -6.94
CA SER A 99 9.78 18.03 -7.82
C SER A 99 11.29 18.12 -7.60
N PHE A 100 11.75 18.05 -6.34
CA PHE A 100 13.18 18.01 -6.03
C PHE A 100 13.83 16.75 -6.62
N ILE A 101 13.24 15.58 -6.41
CA ILE A 101 13.77 14.30 -6.90
C ILE A 101 13.93 14.33 -8.43
N LYS A 102 12.86 14.69 -9.14
CA LYS A 102 12.85 14.75 -10.61
C LYS A 102 13.86 15.77 -11.14
N TRP A 103 13.92 16.95 -10.52
CA TRP A 103 14.89 17.97 -10.90
C TRP A 103 16.33 17.49 -10.67
N GLY A 104 16.61 16.91 -9.51
CA GLY A 104 17.94 16.49 -9.10
C GLY A 104 18.52 15.43 -10.01
N PHE A 105 17.80 14.32 -10.20
CA PHE A 105 18.27 13.23 -11.05
C PHE A 105 18.28 13.57 -12.55
N ASN A 106 17.46 14.52 -13.00
CA ASN A 106 17.56 15.01 -14.39
C ASN A 106 18.76 15.95 -14.58
N ARG A 107 19.08 16.78 -13.58
CA ARG A 107 20.18 17.76 -13.67
C ARG A 107 21.55 17.16 -13.43
N TYR A 108 21.61 16.10 -12.62
CA TYR A 108 22.80 15.35 -12.22
C TYR A 108 22.55 13.86 -12.53
N PRO A 109 22.70 13.44 -13.80
CA PRO A 109 22.55 12.03 -14.13
C PRO A 109 23.75 11.22 -13.63
N ALA A 110 23.47 10.05 -13.08
CA ALA A 110 24.47 9.09 -12.63
C ALA A 110 23.96 7.65 -12.83
N GLN A 111 24.90 6.71 -12.80
CA GLN A 111 24.59 5.28 -12.85
C GLN A 111 23.73 4.88 -11.64
N ARG A 112 24.18 5.24 -10.44
CA ARG A 112 23.51 4.94 -9.18
C ARG A 112 22.80 6.16 -8.60
N LYS A 113 21.66 5.90 -7.94
CA LYS A 113 20.76 6.92 -7.40
C LYS A 113 20.42 6.60 -5.96
N MET A 114 20.68 7.57 -5.09
CA MET A 114 20.27 7.52 -3.70
C MET A 114 19.40 8.73 -3.39
N LEU A 115 18.32 8.50 -2.64
CA LEU A 115 17.51 9.53 -2.01
C LEU A 115 17.61 9.38 -0.50
N ILE A 116 17.87 10.48 0.19
CA ILE A 116 17.82 10.58 1.64
C ILE A 116 16.69 11.54 2.00
N ILE A 117 15.75 11.09 2.83
CA ILE A 117 14.67 11.92 3.37
C ILE A 117 14.99 12.15 4.84
N TRP A 118 15.26 13.41 5.18
CA TRP A 118 15.70 13.85 6.51
C TRP A 118 14.62 14.72 7.13
N SER A 119 14.12 14.32 8.30
CA SER A 119 13.23 15.11 9.18
C SER A 119 12.83 14.31 10.43
N HIS A 120 11.80 14.75 11.14
CA HIS A 120 11.01 13.84 11.99
C HIS A 120 10.30 12.78 11.16
N GLY A 121 10.08 11.63 11.78
CA GLY A 121 9.21 10.55 11.30
C GLY A 121 8.44 9.94 12.47
N ASP A 122 7.37 9.20 12.19
CA ASP A 122 6.61 8.47 13.20
C ASP A 122 5.83 7.30 12.56
N SER A 123 6.48 6.55 11.66
CA SER A 123 5.90 5.38 10.98
C SER A 123 4.62 5.73 10.19
N TRP A 124 3.60 4.85 10.18
CA TRP A 124 2.40 4.95 9.33
C TRP A 124 1.13 5.49 10.01
N TYR A 125 1.09 5.56 11.35
CA TYR A 125 -0.14 5.35 12.14
C TYR A 125 -0.92 6.57 12.61
N LYS A 126 -0.62 7.79 12.12
CA LYS A 126 -1.29 9.01 12.59
C LYS A 126 -1.98 9.80 11.47
N ASP A 127 -3.07 10.47 11.84
CA ASP A 127 -3.98 11.16 10.92
C ASP A 127 -3.67 12.66 10.79
N ASN A 128 -4.46 13.36 9.97
CA ASN A 128 -4.29 14.77 9.61
C ASN A 128 -4.42 15.77 10.79
N SER A 129 -4.57 15.30 12.04
CA SER A 129 -4.56 16.15 13.25
C SER A 129 -3.24 16.09 14.04
N GLY A 130 -2.28 15.27 13.59
CA GLY A 130 -0.90 15.31 14.06
C GLY A 130 -0.07 14.05 13.79
N LYS A 131 1.06 14.26 13.07
CA LYS A 131 2.27 13.43 12.79
C LYS A 131 2.30 12.51 11.57
N TRP A 132 3.53 12.43 11.04
CA TRP A 132 3.93 12.55 9.63
C TRP A 132 5.39 12.14 9.41
N ILE A 133 5.85 12.08 8.15
CA ILE A 133 7.25 12.38 7.79
C ILE A 133 7.33 13.81 7.21
N CYS A 134 8.45 14.51 7.44
CA CYS A 134 8.69 15.86 6.94
C CYS A 134 7.69 16.93 7.43
N PRO A 135 7.53 17.15 8.76
CA PRO A 135 6.84 18.33 9.30
C PRO A 135 7.32 19.63 8.68
N ASP A 136 6.36 20.50 8.38
CA ASP A 136 6.60 21.91 8.09
C ASP A 136 5.74 22.79 9.01
N ASP A 137 6.37 23.45 9.99
CA ASP A 137 5.68 24.23 11.03
C ASP A 137 5.05 25.50 10.44
N ASN A 138 5.69 26.14 9.46
CA ASN A 138 5.18 27.36 8.83
C ASN A 138 4.02 27.06 7.86
N ALA A 139 4.12 25.99 7.08
CA ALA A 139 3.05 25.55 6.18
C ALA A 139 1.93 24.80 6.93
N GLN A 140 2.19 24.33 8.14
CA GLN A 140 1.32 23.47 8.94
C GLN A 140 0.94 22.17 8.22
N ASP A 141 1.92 21.53 7.58
CA ASP A 141 1.69 20.41 6.67
C ASP A 141 2.69 19.25 6.84
N LEU A 142 2.37 18.12 6.20
CA LEU A 142 3.13 16.87 6.18
C LEU A 142 2.99 16.02 4.95
N ILE A 143 3.93 15.08 4.81
CA ILE A 143 3.75 13.88 4.00
C ILE A 143 3.17 12.73 4.85
N SER A 144 1.94 12.32 4.57
CA SER A 144 1.28 11.16 5.18
C SER A 144 1.63 9.84 4.50
N VAL A 145 1.96 8.81 5.28
CA VAL A 145 2.12 7.43 4.75
C VAL A 145 0.76 6.77 4.52
N SER A 146 -0.10 6.71 5.54
CA SER A 146 -1.43 6.08 5.44
C SER A 146 -2.42 6.87 4.57
N GLY A 147 -2.17 8.17 4.35
CA GLY A 147 -2.86 9.00 3.36
C GLY A 147 -2.39 8.77 1.92
N GLY A 148 -1.30 8.03 1.71
CA GLY A 148 -0.73 7.74 0.39
C GLY A 148 0.14 8.85 -0.20
N GLU A 149 0.45 9.89 0.56
CA GLU A 149 1.25 11.04 0.09
C GLU A 149 2.72 10.69 -0.08
N LEU A 150 3.29 9.81 0.75
CA LEU A 150 4.66 9.32 0.52
C LEU A 150 4.78 8.57 -0.82
N VAL A 151 3.78 7.73 -1.14
CA VAL A 151 3.70 7.03 -2.44
C VAL A 151 3.54 8.05 -3.57
N LEU A 152 2.73 9.10 -3.37
CA LEU A 152 2.58 10.19 -4.34
C LEU A 152 3.91 10.94 -4.56
N ALA A 153 4.66 11.23 -3.49
CA ALA A 153 5.96 11.89 -3.56
C ALA A 153 6.99 11.09 -4.35
N LEU A 154 6.93 9.76 -4.28
CA LEU A 154 7.80 8.85 -5.04
C LEU A 154 7.25 8.48 -6.42
N SER A 155 6.03 8.88 -6.77
CA SER A 155 5.41 8.48 -8.03
C SER A 155 6.05 9.13 -9.25
N GLY A 156 6.42 8.30 -10.23
CA GLY A 156 6.98 8.73 -11.50
C GLY A 156 8.41 9.30 -11.41
N ILE A 157 9.14 9.00 -10.34
CA ILE A 157 10.58 9.29 -10.22
C ILE A 157 11.41 8.16 -10.89
N PRO A 158 12.68 8.39 -11.21
CA PRO A 158 13.59 7.30 -11.56
C PRO A 158 13.71 6.30 -10.41
N TYR A 159 13.72 5.01 -10.74
CA TYR A 159 13.92 3.95 -9.75
C TYR A 159 15.26 4.12 -9.02
N LEU A 160 15.24 3.95 -7.70
CA LEU A 160 16.37 4.24 -6.81
C LEU A 160 17.17 2.97 -6.52
N ASP A 161 18.48 3.10 -6.36
CA ASP A 161 19.30 2.04 -5.78
C ASP A 161 19.10 2.02 -4.25
N ILE A 162 19.15 3.20 -3.62
CA ILE A 162 18.94 3.34 -2.17
C ILE A 162 17.91 4.43 -1.87
N LEU A 163 16.96 4.11 -0.98
CA LEU A 163 16.16 5.08 -0.25
C LEU A 163 16.51 5.01 1.24
N LEU A 164 17.03 6.10 1.80
CA LEU A 164 17.38 6.20 3.22
C LEU A 164 16.44 7.17 3.93
N PHE A 165 15.91 6.75 5.07
CA PHE A 165 15.18 7.61 5.99
C PHE A 165 16.08 8.00 7.15
N ASP A 166 16.48 9.28 7.18
CA ASP A 166 17.06 9.91 8.36
C ASP A 166 15.91 10.53 9.16
N ALA A 167 15.06 9.64 9.66
CA ALA A 167 13.82 9.96 10.34
C ALA A 167 13.39 8.79 11.25
N CYS A 168 12.78 9.11 12.39
CA CYS A 168 12.36 8.12 13.38
C CYS A 168 11.36 7.11 12.82
N SER A 169 11.51 5.83 13.20
CA SER A 169 10.51 4.78 13.03
C SER A 169 10.01 4.54 11.59
N MET A 170 10.83 4.84 10.58
CA MET A 170 10.46 4.64 9.17
C MET A 170 10.79 3.23 8.66
N GLN A 171 11.62 2.47 9.38
CA GLN A 171 11.96 1.09 9.04
C GLN A 171 10.94 0.11 9.64
N CYS A 172 9.72 0.15 9.11
CA CYS A 172 8.67 -0.80 9.43
C CYS A 172 8.11 -1.45 8.16
N ILE A 173 7.63 -2.68 8.27
CA ILE A 173 7.15 -3.44 7.10
C ILE A 173 5.94 -2.78 6.44
N GLU A 174 5.12 -2.05 7.22
CA GLU A 174 4.02 -1.25 6.72
C GLU A 174 4.50 -0.20 5.72
N VAL A 175 5.47 0.63 6.10
CA VAL A 175 6.06 1.66 5.23
C VAL A 175 6.78 1.01 4.06
N ILE A 176 7.64 0.03 4.33
CA ILE A 176 8.42 -0.69 3.31
C ILE A 176 7.48 -1.28 2.25
N ASN A 177 6.36 -1.90 2.65
CA ASN A 177 5.39 -2.45 1.71
C ASN A 177 4.76 -1.39 0.79
N GLU A 178 4.50 -0.17 1.28
CA GLU A 178 3.93 0.89 0.45
C GLU A 178 4.92 1.40 -0.61
N ILE A 179 6.23 1.33 -0.34
CA ILE A 179 7.25 1.99 -1.17
C ILE A 179 8.29 1.06 -1.81
N HIS A 180 8.23 -0.26 -1.55
CA HIS A 180 9.20 -1.24 -2.04
C HIS A 180 9.40 -1.20 -3.58
N SER A 181 8.41 -0.74 -4.33
CA SER A 181 8.46 -0.64 -5.80
C SER A 181 9.27 0.56 -6.33
N PHE A 182 9.83 1.41 -5.47
CA PHE A 182 10.58 2.61 -5.87
C PHE A 182 12.09 2.53 -5.63
N ALA A 183 12.58 1.54 -4.88
CA ALA A 183 13.99 1.40 -4.52
C ALA A 183 14.41 -0.07 -4.41
N ASP A 184 15.67 -0.40 -4.71
CA ASP A 184 16.22 -1.75 -4.46
C ASP A 184 16.50 -2.01 -2.97
N TYR A 185 16.98 -0.98 -2.26
CA TYR A 185 17.30 -1.05 -0.84
C TYR A 185 16.68 0.11 -0.07
N ILE A 186 16.12 -0.19 1.10
CA ILE A 186 15.58 0.79 2.04
C ILE A 186 16.38 0.72 3.33
N ILE A 187 16.87 1.89 3.77
CA ILE A 187 17.69 2.05 4.97
C ILE A 187 16.97 2.95 5.96
N GLY A 188 16.96 2.57 7.24
CA GLY A 188 16.34 3.39 8.28
C GLY A 188 16.41 2.74 9.66
N SER A 189 15.82 3.43 10.63
CA SER A 189 15.63 2.95 12.00
C SER A 189 14.20 2.49 12.22
N GLU A 190 14.03 1.37 12.93
CA GLU A 190 12.71 0.87 13.34
C GLU A 190 12.19 1.61 14.58
N ASP A 191 13.08 2.16 15.39
CA ASP A 191 12.76 2.96 16.56
C ASP A 191 13.11 4.45 16.37
N LEU A 192 12.89 5.25 17.41
CA LEU A 192 13.30 6.64 17.50
C LEU A 192 14.80 6.80 17.23
N VAL A 193 15.13 7.81 16.42
CA VAL A 193 16.52 8.22 16.20
C VAL A 193 16.84 9.44 17.07
N PRO A 194 18.07 9.55 17.62
CA PRO A 194 18.55 10.78 18.20
C PRO A 194 18.53 11.92 17.17
N GLN A 195 18.40 13.16 17.64
CA GLN A 195 18.21 14.35 16.80
C GLN A 195 19.36 14.66 15.81
N TYR A 196 20.51 14.00 15.96
CA TYR A 196 21.75 14.28 15.21
C TYR A 196 21.87 13.47 13.91
N GLY A 197 20.91 12.59 13.61
CA GLY A 197 20.85 11.87 12.34
C GLY A 197 22.01 10.91 12.07
N PHE A 198 22.35 10.73 10.79
CA PHE A 198 23.44 9.85 10.35
C PHE A 198 24.82 10.51 10.38
N PRO A 199 25.92 9.76 10.65
CA PRO A 199 27.29 10.27 10.60
C PRO A 199 27.74 10.45 9.13
N TYR A 200 27.27 11.52 8.50
CA TYR A 200 27.46 11.77 7.08
C TYR A 200 28.93 11.85 6.67
N GLU A 201 29.78 12.40 7.52
CA GLU A 201 31.23 12.52 7.30
C GLU A 201 31.92 11.15 7.15
N ASP A 202 31.39 10.11 7.81
CA ASP A 202 31.90 8.75 7.76
C ASP A 202 31.29 7.95 6.59
N ILE A 203 30.06 8.30 6.18
CA ILE A 203 29.34 7.61 5.10
C ILE A 203 29.81 8.08 3.72
N ILE A 204 30.07 9.37 3.53
CA ILE A 204 30.48 9.94 2.22
C ILE A 204 31.69 9.20 1.61
N PRO A 205 32.76 8.87 2.36
CA PRO A 205 33.89 8.13 1.81
C PRO A 205 33.54 6.77 1.21
N LEU A 206 32.47 6.10 1.68
CA LEU A 206 32.06 4.78 1.21
C LEU A 206 31.64 4.77 -0.27
N PHE A 207 31.22 5.91 -0.83
CA PHE A 207 30.83 5.99 -2.25
C PHE A 207 32.00 5.84 -3.23
N ASN A 208 33.26 5.83 -2.76
CA ASN A 208 34.42 5.44 -3.57
C ASN A 208 34.64 3.90 -3.60
N GLY A 209 33.95 3.16 -2.73
CA GLY A 209 34.15 1.73 -2.51
C GLY A 209 33.18 0.83 -3.28
N ASP A 210 33.08 -0.42 -2.81
CA ASP A 210 32.15 -1.40 -3.34
C ASP A 210 30.71 -1.15 -2.84
N PHE A 211 29.72 -1.40 -3.70
CA PHE A 211 28.32 -1.14 -3.37
C PHE A 211 27.79 -2.06 -2.26
N ASP A 212 28.18 -3.33 -2.23
CA ASP A 212 27.76 -4.26 -1.18
C ASP A 212 28.42 -3.89 0.16
N GLU A 213 29.67 -3.44 0.13
CA GLU A 213 30.35 -2.90 1.31
C GLU A 213 29.68 -1.63 1.84
N LEU A 214 29.21 -0.73 0.97
CA LEU A 214 28.46 0.45 1.36
C LEU A 214 27.15 0.08 2.09
N LEU A 215 26.39 -0.89 1.56
CA LEU A 215 25.17 -1.38 2.20
C LEU A 215 25.46 -2.06 3.55
N ALA A 216 26.56 -2.80 3.65
CA ALA A 216 26.95 -3.47 4.89
C ALA A 216 27.37 -2.48 5.99
N GLN A 217 28.10 -1.43 5.63
CA GLN A 217 28.75 -0.53 6.60
C GLN A 217 27.84 0.59 7.13
N ILE A 218 26.83 1.05 6.38
CA ILE A 218 25.98 2.18 6.82
C ILE A 218 25.35 1.92 8.20
N PRO A 219 24.69 0.78 8.48
CA PRO A 219 24.15 0.53 9.82
C PRO A 219 25.21 0.45 10.92
N GLU A 220 26.38 -0.11 10.62
CA GLU A 220 27.48 -0.25 11.58
C GLU A 220 28.05 1.12 11.96
N LEU A 221 28.32 1.98 10.98
CA LEU A 221 28.78 3.35 11.21
C LEU A 221 27.75 4.15 12.00
N TYR A 222 26.47 4.05 11.60
CA TYR A 222 25.38 4.73 12.31
C TYR A 222 25.36 4.32 13.79
N VAL A 223 25.27 3.02 14.08
CA VAL A 223 25.17 2.54 15.47
C VAL A 223 26.46 2.83 16.26
N SER A 224 27.63 2.69 15.64
CA SER A 224 28.91 2.97 16.30
C SER A 224 29.07 4.44 16.67
N SER A 225 28.57 5.36 15.84
CA SER A 225 28.61 6.81 16.10
C SER A 225 27.82 7.22 17.35
N TYR A 226 26.88 6.38 17.80
CA TYR A 226 26.04 6.61 18.97
C TYR A 226 26.50 5.87 20.24
N LEU A 227 27.56 5.08 20.16
CA LEU A 227 28.16 4.46 21.34
C LEU A 227 28.78 5.52 22.28
N PRO A 228 28.81 5.29 23.60
CA PRO A 228 29.39 6.24 24.55
C PRO A 228 30.83 6.63 24.21
N GLY A 229 31.08 7.94 24.13
CA GLY A 229 32.38 8.52 23.84
C GLY A 229 32.82 8.39 22.38
N GLN A 230 31.92 8.05 21.46
CA GLN A 230 32.18 7.92 20.03
C GLN A 230 31.44 9.00 19.25
N GLY A 231 32.00 9.43 18.11
CA GLY A 231 31.36 10.25 17.08
C GLY A 231 30.34 11.28 17.61
N ILE A 232 29.07 11.02 17.29
CA ILE A 232 27.90 11.86 17.59
C ILE A 232 27.54 11.85 19.09
N ASN A 233 27.92 10.82 19.84
CA ASN A 233 27.70 10.71 21.28
C ASN A 233 29.02 10.88 22.08
N PRO A 234 29.51 12.11 22.27
CA PRO A 234 30.72 12.38 23.07
C PRO A 234 30.52 12.13 24.57
N GLY A 235 29.28 11.86 25.01
CA GLY A 235 28.93 11.61 26.41
C GLY A 235 29.19 10.17 26.84
N GLY A 236 29.08 9.92 28.15
CA GLY A 236 29.24 8.57 28.72
C GLY A 236 27.96 7.73 28.78
N ALA A 237 26.81 8.28 28.36
CA ALA A 237 25.52 7.59 28.41
C ALA A 237 25.27 6.81 27.11
N LEU A 238 24.73 5.61 27.21
CA LEU A 238 24.33 4.83 26.05
C LEU A 238 23.02 5.37 25.48
N TRP A 239 22.98 5.59 24.17
CA TRP A 239 21.75 5.90 23.44
C TRP A 239 21.32 4.68 22.63
N SER A 240 20.06 4.28 22.78
CA SER A 240 19.48 3.19 22.01
C SER A 240 19.22 3.65 20.59
N VAL A 241 19.77 2.94 19.61
CA VAL A 241 19.58 3.20 18.20
C VAL A 241 19.48 1.88 17.44
N THR A 242 18.76 1.92 16.32
CA THR A 242 18.64 0.79 15.40
C THR A 242 18.90 1.27 13.99
N CYS A 243 19.49 0.44 13.14
CA CYS A 243 19.56 0.70 11.72
C CYS A 243 19.66 -0.61 10.94
N SER A 244 18.99 -0.68 9.80
CA SER A 244 19.07 -1.83 8.92
C SER A 244 19.02 -1.45 7.45
N VAL A 245 19.46 -2.37 6.60
CA VAL A 245 19.27 -2.34 5.16
C VAL A 245 18.34 -3.49 4.76
N VAL A 246 17.21 -3.15 4.15
CA VAL A 246 16.20 -4.08 3.64
C VAL A 246 16.21 -4.08 2.12
N LYS A 247 16.40 -5.26 1.52
CA LYS A 247 16.27 -5.48 0.07
C LYS A 247 14.81 -5.68 -0.32
N THR A 248 14.30 -4.88 -1.25
CA THR A 248 12.86 -4.78 -1.53
C THR A 248 12.31 -5.91 -2.42
N GLU A 249 13.16 -6.58 -3.19
CA GLU A 249 12.79 -7.59 -4.19
C GLU A 249 11.83 -8.67 -3.66
N LEU A 250 12.09 -9.17 -2.44
CA LEU A 250 11.32 -10.26 -1.83
C LEU A 250 10.24 -9.79 -0.84
N VAL A 251 10.04 -8.48 -0.68
CA VAL A 251 9.00 -7.92 0.19
C VAL A 251 7.59 -8.42 -0.20
N PRO A 252 7.17 -8.44 -1.49
CA PRO A 252 5.85 -8.96 -1.87
C PRO A 252 5.66 -10.43 -1.47
N GLN A 253 6.71 -11.25 -1.62
CA GLN A 253 6.67 -12.65 -1.20
C GLN A 253 6.54 -12.76 0.32
N PHE A 254 7.28 -11.96 1.08
CA PHE A 254 7.20 -11.93 2.53
C PHE A 254 5.81 -11.53 3.03
N VAL A 255 5.23 -10.45 2.49
CA VAL A 255 3.87 -9.98 2.81
C VAL A 255 2.83 -11.06 2.51
N GLN A 256 3.00 -11.81 1.42
CA GLN A 256 2.13 -12.95 1.11
C GLN A 256 2.30 -14.11 2.10
N GLN A 257 3.49 -14.34 2.65
CA GLN A 257 3.69 -15.34 3.72
C GLN A 257 3.13 -14.86 5.06
N ILE A 258 3.25 -13.56 5.40
CA ILE A 258 2.55 -12.96 6.54
C ILE A 258 1.04 -13.19 6.41
N LYS A 259 0.48 -13.06 5.21
CA LYS A 259 -0.93 -13.36 4.96
C LYS A 259 -1.31 -14.80 5.25
N ASN A 260 -0.50 -15.75 4.78
CA ASN A 260 -0.75 -17.16 5.05
C ASN A 260 -0.61 -17.47 6.55
N PHE A 261 0.37 -16.86 7.21
CA PHE A 261 0.56 -16.95 8.66
C PHE A 261 -0.67 -16.40 9.40
N ALA A 262 -1.07 -15.15 9.13
CA ALA A 262 -2.17 -14.47 9.80
C ALA A 262 -3.49 -15.25 9.68
N ILE A 263 -3.79 -15.78 8.48
CA ILE A 263 -5.00 -16.59 8.25
C ILE A 263 -4.92 -17.93 9.00
N SER A 264 -3.81 -18.67 8.85
CA SER A 264 -3.69 -20.02 9.41
C SER A 264 -3.54 -20.04 10.93
N GLN A 265 -2.92 -19.01 11.50
CA GLN A 265 -2.62 -18.91 12.93
C GLN A 265 -3.64 -18.09 13.71
N ARG A 266 -4.66 -17.51 13.07
CA ARG A 266 -5.65 -16.65 13.73
C ARG A 266 -6.29 -17.30 14.96
N PHE A 267 -6.65 -18.57 14.89
CA PHE A 267 -7.25 -19.28 16.04
C PHE A 267 -6.30 -19.39 17.24
N LEU A 268 -4.99 -19.40 17.00
CA LEU A 268 -3.96 -19.43 18.03
C LEU A 268 -3.44 -18.03 18.39
N ALA A 269 -3.95 -16.96 17.77
CA ALA A 269 -3.48 -15.58 17.95
C ALA A 269 -3.36 -15.15 19.42
N PRO A 270 -4.27 -15.50 20.35
CA PRO A 270 -4.11 -15.15 21.77
C PRO A 270 -2.82 -15.67 22.42
N LYS A 271 -2.25 -16.78 21.93
CA LYS A 271 -0.96 -17.29 22.41
C LYS A 271 0.20 -16.42 21.94
N TYR A 272 0.13 -15.90 20.72
CA TYR A 272 1.15 -15.01 20.16
C TYR A 272 1.18 -13.65 20.86
N PHE A 273 0.08 -13.23 21.49
CA PHE A 273 0.08 -12.01 22.31
C PHE A 273 1.00 -12.12 23.53
N THR A 274 1.11 -13.31 24.15
CA THR A 274 2.10 -13.56 25.22
C THR A 274 3.52 -13.44 24.69
N VAL A 275 3.79 -13.95 23.48
CA VAL A 275 5.09 -13.80 22.80
C VAL A 275 5.38 -12.32 22.54
N ARG A 276 4.40 -11.58 22.00
CA ARG A 276 4.50 -10.13 21.78
C ARG A 276 4.89 -9.38 23.06
N ASN A 277 4.33 -9.75 24.21
CA ASN A 277 4.65 -9.09 25.48
C ASN A 277 6.08 -9.38 25.98
N SER A 278 6.75 -10.38 25.42
CA SER A 278 8.18 -10.64 25.66
C SER A 278 9.11 -9.97 24.64
N CYS A 279 8.56 -9.35 23.59
CA CYS A 279 9.34 -8.61 22.60
C CYS A 279 9.61 -7.18 23.09
N TYR A 280 10.68 -6.58 22.59
CA TYR A 280 10.93 -5.16 22.84
C TYR A 280 9.83 -4.32 22.17
N SER A 281 9.15 -3.49 22.96
CA SER A 281 8.14 -2.55 22.46
C SER A 281 8.82 -1.24 22.08
N MET A 282 8.60 -0.79 20.85
CA MET A 282 9.16 0.46 20.33
C MET A 282 8.05 1.40 19.81
N ASN A 283 8.47 2.58 19.36
CA ASN A 283 7.65 3.70 18.88
C ASN A 283 6.82 4.46 19.93
N THR A 284 6.28 5.62 19.55
CA THR A 284 5.55 6.51 20.47
C THR A 284 4.19 5.98 20.94
N GLY A 285 3.69 4.90 20.31
CA GLY A 285 2.51 4.15 20.73
C GLY A 285 2.81 2.91 21.57
N LEU A 286 4.09 2.58 21.83
CA LEU A 286 4.56 1.34 22.46
C LEU A 286 4.00 0.08 21.78
N ALA A 287 3.77 0.16 20.48
CA ALA A 287 2.96 -0.82 19.76
C ALA A 287 3.75 -1.65 18.75
N ASP A 288 4.94 -1.21 18.36
CA ASP A 288 5.72 -1.94 17.37
C ASP A 288 6.64 -2.95 18.05
N VAL A 289 6.88 -4.05 17.36
CA VAL A 289 7.87 -5.07 17.72
C VAL A 289 8.74 -5.37 16.51
N ASP A 290 10.01 -5.69 16.73
CA ASP A 290 10.90 -6.15 15.66
C ASP A 290 10.41 -7.50 15.10
N ILE A 291 10.41 -7.61 13.77
CA ILE A 291 9.95 -8.80 13.05
C ILE A 291 10.82 -10.03 13.35
N ARG A 292 12.15 -9.89 13.36
CA ARG A 292 13.09 -10.97 13.68
C ARG A 292 12.88 -11.45 15.12
N ASP A 293 12.86 -10.55 16.10
CA ASP A 293 12.66 -10.88 17.51
C ASP A 293 11.32 -11.60 17.74
N PHE A 294 10.24 -11.05 17.16
CA PHE A 294 8.91 -11.68 17.25
C PHE A 294 8.90 -13.08 16.63
N LEU A 295 9.42 -13.24 15.42
CA LEU A 295 9.43 -14.52 14.72
C LEU A 295 10.32 -15.55 15.43
N GLU A 296 11.47 -15.15 15.98
CA GLU A 296 12.31 -16.06 16.78
C GLU A 296 11.54 -16.61 17.98
N LYS A 297 10.89 -15.74 18.75
CA LYS A 297 10.12 -16.12 19.95
C LYS A 297 8.82 -16.87 19.59
N ALA A 298 8.20 -16.56 18.45
CA ALA A 298 6.97 -17.20 17.96
C ALA A 298 7.15 -18.68 17.54
N GLN A 299 8.39 -19.14 17.32
CA GLN A 299 8.69 -20.55 17.08
C GLN A 299 8.26 -21.48 18.23
N THR A 300 8.10 -20.93 19.44
CA THR A 300 7.57 -21.64 20.61
C THR A 300 6.11 -22.08 20.43
N ILE A 301 5.36 -21.44 19.54
CA ILE A 301 3.96 -21.76 19.22
C ILE A 301 3.89 -22.62 17.95
N TRP A 302 4.60 -22.22 16.90
CA TRP A 302 4.61 -22.94 15.63
C TRP A 302 5.97 -22.89 14.95
N THR A 303 6.79 -23.92 15.17
CA THR A 303 8.20 -23.93 14.74
C THR A 303 8.37 -23.90 13.22
N SER A 304 7.77 -24.83 12.47
CA SER A 304 8.05 -24.97 11.04
C SER A 304 7.56 -23.79 10.19
N GLY A 305 6.36 -23.28 10.47
CA GLY A 305 5.82 -22.12 9.74
C GLY A 305 6.58 -20.83 10.04
N THR A 306 6.90 -20.61 11.31
CA THR A 306 7.62 -19.41 11.74
C THR A 306 9.07 -19.42 11.28
N GLN A 307 9.76 -20.58 11.28
CA GLN A 307 11.13 -20.71 10.78
C GLN A 307 11.23 -20.35 9.28
N ASN A 308 10.26 -20.75 8.46
CA ASN A 308 10.24 -20.39 7.04
C ASN A 308 10.09 -18.89 6.84
N LEU A 309 9.21 -18.25 7.61
CA LEU A 309 8.98 -16.81 7.56
C LEU A 309 10.20 -16.03 8.05
N LEU A 310 10.82 -16.47 9.15
CA LEU A 310 12.07 -15.91 9.69
C LEU A 310 13.23 -16.04 8.69
N SER A 311 13.37 -17.21 8.04
CA SER A 311 14.43 -17.43 7.06
C SER A 311 14.26 -16.51 5.84
N LEU A 312 13.02 -16.30 5.39
CA LEU A 312 12.72 -15.34 4.33
C LEU A 312 13.03 -13.90 4.77
N TRP A 313 12.64 -13.51 5.99
CA TRP A 313 12.97 -12.19 6.53
C TRP A 313 14.49 -11.95 6.62
N ASN A 314 15.24 -12.92 7.13
CA ASN A 314 16.69 -12.83 7.21
C ASN A 314 17.38 -12.78 5.83
N SER A 315 16.75 -13.29 4.76
CA SER A 315 17.27 -13.12 3.39
C SER A 315 16.96 -11.74 2.78
N ILE A 316 16.01 -11.01 3.35
CA ILE A 316 15.62 -9.65 2.96
C ILE A 316 16.50 -8.61 3.66
N VAL A 317 16.89 -8.86 4.92
CA VAL A 317 17.77 -7.99 5.69
C VAL A 317 19.22 -8.23 5.27
N ILE A 318 19.84 -7.23 4.63
CA ILE A 318 21.23 -7.29 4.16
C ILE A 318 22.21 -7.06 5.31
N SER A 319 21.92 -6.05 6.13
CA SER A 319 22.70 -5.68 7.31
C SER A 319 21.76 -5.08 8.35
N SER A 320 22.08 -5.27 9.62
CA SER A 320 21.30 -4.79 10.76
C SER A 320 22.22 -4.58 11.95
N CYS A 321 22.13 -3.43 12.59
CA CYS A 321 22.86 -3.08 13.81
C CYS A 321 21.91 -2.42 14.80
N PHE A 322 22.18 -2.59 16.10
CA PHE A 322 21.43 -1.91 17.15
C PHE A 322 22.25 -1.74 18.43
N THR A 323 21.88 -0.77 19.25
CA THR A 323 22.23 -0.67 20.67
C THR A 323 20.96 -0.84 21.49
N ASN A 324 20.92 -1.88 22.32
CA ASN A 324 19.83 -2.09 23.27
C ASN A 324 20.41 -2.12 24.70
N PRO A 325 20.16 -1.11 25.56
CA PRO A 325 20.71 -1.04 26.92
C PRO A 325 20.22 -2.17 27.82
N GLU A 326 19.12 -2.83 27.46
CA GLU A 326 18.50 -3.88 28.28
C GLU A 326 18.75 -5.30 27.74
N GLU A 327 19.36 -5.46 26.55
CA GLU A 327 19.54 -6.75 25.84
C GLU A 327 18.25 -7.59 25.74
N THR A 328 17.09 -6.93 25.66
CA THR A 328 15.76 -7.56 25.78
C THR A 328 15.21 -8.19 24.49
N GLY A 329 15.85 -7.97 23.35
CA GLY A 329 15.40 -8.50 22.06
C GLY A 329 16.44 -8.45 20.96
N ASN A 330 16.28 -9.33 19.98
CA ASN A 330 17.07 -9.37 18.74
C ASN A 330 16.48 -8.37 17.73
N ILE A 331 16.70 -7.09 17.98
CA ILE A 331 16.08 -5.97 17.28
C ILE A 331 16.94 -5.48 16.10
N GLY A 332 16.56 -4.35 15.51
CA GLY A 332 17.33 -3.63 14.52
C GLY A 332 17.14 -4.13 13.10
N THR A 333 15.99 -4.74 12.79
CA THR A 333 15.64 -5.14 11.42
C THR A 333 14.57 -4.24 10.83
N ALA A 334 13.31 -4.56 11.07
CA ALA A 334 12.20 -3.67 10.83
C ALA A 334 11.09 -4.02 11.80
N ALA A 335 10.35 -2.98 12.19
CA ALA A 335 9.17 -3.13 13.01
C ALA A 335 7.97 -3.69 12.23
N ILE A 336 7.05 -4.32 12.95
CA ILE A 336 5.67 -4.57 12.54
C ILE A 336 4.74 -4.13 13.67
N TRP A 337 3.60 -3.53 13.30
CA TRP A 337 2.65 -3.07 14.32
C TRP A 337 1.93 -4.23 15.00
N PHE A 338 2.22 -4.43 16.28
CA PHE A 338 1.56 -5.42 17.13
C PHE A 338 1.23 -4.79 18.49
N PRO A 339 0.19 -3.94 18.57
CA PRO A 339 -0.12 -3.14 19.74
C PRO A 339 -0.26 -4.00 21.01
N ASP A 340 0.27 -3.47 22.11
CA ASP A 340 0.30 -4.10 23.44
C ASP A 340 -1.05 -4.11 24.16
N SER A 341 -2.06 -3.46 23.60
CA SER A 341 -3.35 -3.26 24.26
C SER A 341 -4.47 -2.99 23.26
N ARG A 342 -5.70 -3.31 23.68
CA ARG A 342 -6.93 -2.99 22.93
C ARG A 342 -7.06 -1.48 22.68
N PHE A 343 -6.66 -0.65 23.65
CA PHE A 343 -6.71 0.81 23.51
C PHE A 343 -5.86 1.29 22.33
N ASN A 344 -4.60 0.83 22.23
CA ASN A 344 -3.71 1.21 21.13
C ASN A 344 -4.20 0.66 19.78
N PHE A 345 -4.76 -0.55 19.77
CA PHE A 345 -5.39 -1.12 18.59
C PHE A 345 -6.56 -0.28 18.08
N GLU A 346 -7.52 0.07 18.95
CA GLU A 346 -8.71 0.85 18.57
C GLU A 346 -8.39 2.26 18.06
N ASN A 347 -7.30 2.86 18.56
CA ASN A 347 -6.85 4.17 18.08
C ASN A 347 -6.11 4.10 16.72
N GLY A 348 -5.53 2.96 16.35
CA GLY A 348 -4.66 2.84 15.17
C GLY A 348 -5.28 2.13 13.96
N TRP A 349 -6.18 1.16 14.17
CA TRP A 349 -6.52 0.21 13.10
C TRP A 349 -7.21 0.86 11.89
N ARG A 350 -7.96 1.95 12.08
CA ARG A 350 -8.63 2.65 10.97
C ARG A 350 -7.64 3.31 10.02
N GLN A 351 -6.53 3.82 10.55
CA GLN A 351 -5.43 4.34 9.72
C GLN A 351 -4.67 3.18 9.07
N TYR A 352 -4.43 2.11 9.83
CA TYR A 352 -3.77 0.90 9.32
C TYR A 352 -4.51 0.31 8.12
N HIS A 353 -5.85 0.30 8.19
CA HIS A 353 -6.72 -0.22 7.15
C HIS A 353 -6.58 0.54 5.81
N LYS A 354 -6.04 1.76 5.79
CA LYS A 354 -5.78 2.53 4.56
C LYS A 354 -4.54 2.05 3.80
N LEU A 355 -3.60 1.40 4.50
CA LEU A 355 -2.37 0.90 3.89
C LEU A 355 -2.64 -0.29 2.97
N ASN A 356 -1.84 -0.46 1.91
CA ASN A 356 -1.88 -1.70 1.14
C ASN A 356 -1.42 -2.90 1.97
N PHE A 357 -0.55 -2.69 2.97
CA PHE A 357 -0.12 -3.76 3.87
C PHE A 357 -1.28 -4.40 4.65
N SER A 358 -2.41 -3.69 4.85
CA SER A 358 -3.62 -4.26 5.49
C SER A 358 -4.17 -5.52 4.78
N ARG A 359 -3.87 -5.69 3.49
CA ARG A 359 -4.22 -6.89 2.70
C ARG A 359 -3.52 -8.17 3.18
N SER A 360 -2.48 -8.02 4.00
CA SER A 360 -1.78 -9.12 4.66
C SER A 360 -2.64 -9.83 5.71
N ARG A 361 -3.83 -9.31 6.06
CA ARG A 361 -4.68 -9.86 7.15
C ARG A 361 -4.01 -9.85 8.52
N TRP A 362 -2.87 -9.18 8.66
CA TRP A 362 -2.22 -9.00 9.94
C TRP A 362 -3.14 -8.31 10.95
N LEU A 363 -3.93 -7.32 10.49
CA LEU A 363 -4.88 -6.61 11.34
C LEU A 363 -5.93 -7.54 12.00
N SER A 364 -6.46 -8.51 11.24
CA SER A 364 -7.39 -9.52 11.76
C SER A 364 -6.72 -10.47 12.76
N PHE A 365 -5.46 -10.83 12.51
CA PHE A 365 -4.66 -11.63 13.43
C PHE A 365 -4.41 -10.88 14.75
N VAL A 366 -3.99 -9.62 14.68
CA VAL A 366 -3.77 -8.74 15.84
C VAL A 366 -5.08 -8.53 16.62
N ASN A 367 -6.21 -8.26 15.93
CA ASN A 367 -7.51 -8.13 16.56
C ASN A 367 -7.84 -9.37 17.41
N SER A 368 -7.61 -10.56 16.84
CA SER A 368 -7.81 -11.83 17.53
C SER A 368 -6.80 -12.09 18.64
N ALA A 369 -5.57 -11.57 18.55
CA ALA A 369 -4.51 -11.80 19.51
C ALA A 369 -4.75 -11.05 20.83
N ILE A 370 -5.21 -9.80 20.73
CA ILE A 370 -5.38 -8.89 21.88
C ILE A 370 -6.56 -9.30 22.78
N GLY A 371 -7.42 -10.20 22.32
CA GLY A 371 -8.51 -10.79 23.08
C GLY A 371 -9.87 -10.52 22.46
N ASN A 372 -10.93 -10.94 23.16
CA ASN A 372 -12.30 -10.93 22.64
C ASN A 372 -12.68 -9.54 22.13
N ASP A 373 -12.88 -9.46 20.82
CA ASP A 373 -13.50 -8.31 20.19
C ASP A 373 -14.97 -8.27 20.60
N THR A 374 -15.38 -7.15 21.19
CA THR A 374 -16.77 -6.88 21.59
C THR A 374 -17.36 -5.72 20.80
N PHE A 375 -16.61 -5.16 19.85
CA PHE A 375 -17.03 -4.02 19.05
C PHE A 375 -17.78 -4.54 17.82
N PRO A 376 -19.10 -4.32 17.73
CA PRO A 376 -19.82 -4.76 16.55
C PRO A 376 -19.41 -3.93 15.33
N PRO A 377 -19.42 -4.54 14.12
CA PRO A 377 -19.25 -3.81 12.88
C PRO A 377 -20.27 -2.68 12.73
N GLU A 378 -19.93 -1.67 11.93
CA GLU A 378 -20.85 -0.59 11.57
C GLU A 378 -22.02 -1.09 10.70
N THR A 379 -23.17 -0.42 10.79
CA THR A 379 -24.36 -0.76 10.00
C THR A 379 -24.09 -0.68 8.50
N PRO A 380 -24.45 -1.70 7.70
CA PRO A 380 -24.26 -1.70 6.26
C PRO A 380 -24.91 -0.48 5.59
N ILE A 381 -24.24 0.14 4.62
CA ILE A 381 -24.74 1.33 3.93
C ILE A 381 -25.41 0.92 2.61
N LEU A 382 -26.68 1.27 2.44
CA LEU A 382 -27.41 1.04 1.19
C LEU A 382 -26.94 2.02 0.12
N ILE A 383 -26.40 1.51 -0.99
CA ILE A 383 -26.05 2.31 -2.17
C ILE A 383 -27.22 2.37 -3.14
N SER A 384 -27.81 1.22 -3.47
CA SER A 384 -28.97 1.19 -4.35
C SER A 384 -29.82 -0.06 -4.13
N GLN A 385 -31.08 0.02 -4.50
CA GLN A 385 -32.01 -1.09 -4.51
C GLN A 385 -32.80 -1.07 -5.81
N ASN A 386 -32.81 -2.19 -6.54
CA ASN A 386 -33.52 -2.32 -7.80
C ASN A 386 -34.26 -3.66 -7.86
N LEU A 387 -35.46 -3.67 -8.42
CA LEU A 387 -36.19 -4.90 -8.71
C LEU A 387 -36.11 -5.17 -10.22
N ILE A 388 -35.46 -6.28 -10.58
CA ILE A 388 -35.43 -6.76 -11.96
C ILE A 388 -36.26 -8.04 -12.00
N TYR A 389 -37.47 -7.94 -12.56
CA TYR A 389 -38.46 -9.01 -12.55
C TYR A 389 -38.80 -9.44 -11.12
N ASN A 390 -38.44 -10.66 -10.72
CA ASN A 390 -38.58 -11.19 -9.38
C ASN A 390 -37.25 -11.17 -8.59
N THR A 391 -36.19 -10.58 -9.14
CA THR A 391 -34.88 -10.48 -8.49
C THR A 391 -34.69 -9.10 -7.87
N LEU A 392 -34.76 -9.02 -6.55
CA LEU A 392 -34.36 -7.85 -5.78
C LEU A 392 -32.84 -7.78 -5.71
N GLN A 393 -32.27 -6.71 -6.27
CA GLN A 393 -30.84 -6.40 -6.23
C GLN A 393 -30.61 -5.30 -5.20
N ILE A 394 -29.81 -5.59 -4.19
CA ILE A 394 -29.44 -4.65 -3.12
C ILE A 394 -27.94 -4.45 -3.19
N SER A 395 -27.50 -3.26 -3.59
CA SER A 395 -26.09 -2.88 -3.59
C SER A 395 -25.76 -2.20 -2.27
N LEU A 396 -24.77 -2.73 -1.57
CA LEU A 396 -24.30 -2.25 -0.27
C LEU A 396 -22.85 -1.81 -0.36
N GLN A 397 -22.49 -0.77 0.38
CA GLN A 397 -21.11 -0.47 0.70
C GLN A 397 -20.78 -1.15 2.03
N ALA A 398 -19.71 -1.93 2.01
CA ALA A 398 -19.12 -2.43 3.24
C ALA A 398 -18.37 -1.34 4.01
N ASN A 399 -18.49 -1.38 5.33
CA ASN A 399 -17.72 -0.53 6.21
C ASN A 399 -16.35 -1.16 6.49
N PRO A 400 -15.31 -0.34 6.76
CA PRO A 400 -14.04 -0.84 7.24
C PRO A 400 -14.20 -1.62 8.55
N ASP A 401 -13.49 -2.74 8.66
CA ASP A 401 -13.46 -3.58 9.85
C ASP A 401 -12.10 -4.32 9.91
N PRO A 402 -11.53 -4.56 11.10
CA PRO A 402 -10.32 -5.37 11.23
C PRO A 402 -10.45 -6.79 10.68
N ASP A 403 -11.64 -7.36 10.72
CA ASP A 403 -11.95 -8.73 10.34
C ASP A 403 -12.70 -8.82 9.01
N SER A 404 -12.83 -10.06 8.50
CA SER A 404 -13.74 -10.31 7.37
C SER A 404 -15.18 -10.32 7.85
N LEU A 405 -16.07 -9.65 7.11
CA LEU A 405 -17.48 -9.54 7.49
C LEU A 405 -18.36 -10.63 6.84
N TYR A 406 -19.34 -11.09 7.60
CA TYR A 406 -20.46 -11.90 7.13
C TYR A 406 -21.71 -11.04 7.10
N TYR A 407 -22.56 -11.23 6.11
CA TYR A 407 -23.82 -10.50 6.02
C TYR A 407 -24.99 -11.48 6.21
N GLU A 408 -25.69 -11.31 7.33
CA GLU A 408 -26.94 -11.98 7.65
C GLU A 408 -28.08 -11.18 7.04
N ILE A 409 -28.84 -11.82 6.15
CA ILE A 409 -29.94 -11.23 5.40
C ILE A 409 -31.21 -11.96 5.81
N THR A 410 -32.17 -11.24 6.37
CA THR A 410 -33.49 -11.79 6.71
C THR A 410 -34.53 -11.18 5.79
N ILE A 411 -35.38 -12.01 5.18
CA ILE A 411 -36.50 -11.59 4.32
C ILE A 411 -37.77 -12.23 4.83
N ASP A 412 -38.80 -11.45 5.17
CA ASP A 412 -40.14 -11.94 5.53
C ASP A 412 -40.12 -13.23 6.41
N GLU A 413 -39.20 -13.32 7.39
CA GLU A 413 -38.92 -14.43 8.33
C GLU A 413 -37.86 -15.50 7.92
N GLY A 414 -37.40 -15.57 6.68
CA GLY A 414 -36.32 -16.49 6.24
C GLY A 414 -34.91 -15.90 6.36
N GLN A 415 -33.95 -16.65 6.93
CA GLN A 415 -32.55 -16.24 7.05
C GLN A 415 -31.69 -16.77 5.90
N HIS A 416 -30.91 -15.89 5.29
CA HIS A 416 -29.90 -16.17 4.28
C HIS A 416 -28.55 -15.58 4.72
N PHE A 417 -27.46 -16.32 4.49
CA PHE A 417 -26.11 -15.87 4.86
C PHE A 417 -25.25 -15.74 3.61
N GLN A 418 -24.51 -14.64 3.51
CA GLN A 418 -23.53 -14.43 2.45
C GLN A 418 -22.23 -13.85 3.01
N TYR A 419 -21.12 -14.33 2.47
CA TYR A 419 -19.76 -14.04 2.93
C TYR A 419 -19.15 -12.94 2.07
N PHE A 420 -18.60 -11.90 2.69
CA PHE A 420 -17.95 -10.82 1.95
C PHE A 420 -16.66 -10.38 2.64
N TYR A 421 -15.54 -10.48 1.93
CA TYR A 421 -14.34 -9.79 2.37
C TYR A 421 -14.29 -8.39 1.78
N THR A 422 -14.09 -7.40 2.64
CA THR A 422 -14.21 -6.00 2.28
C THR A 422 -12.82 -5.40 2.34
N ASN A 423 -12.29 -5.02 1.17
CA ASN A 423 -10.95 -4.45 1.03
C ASN A 423 -11.04 -2.91 1.05
N PRO A 424 -10.00 -2.18 1.50
CA PRO A 424 -9.90 -0.72 1.43
C PRO A 424 -10.29 -0.06 0.10
N ASP A 425 -10.14 -0.74 -1.04
CA ASP A 425 -10.35 -0.13 -2.38
C ASP A 425 -11.84 0.04 -2.82
N ASN A 426 -12.80 -0.03 -1.89
CA ASN A 426 -14.27 -0.07 -2.10
C ASN A 426 -14.83 -1.48 -2.38
N ALA A 427 -15.32 -2.14 -1.33
CA ALA A 427 -16.18 -3.31 -1.49
C ALA A 427 -17.65 -2.89 -1.54
N VAL A 428 -18.07 -2.26 -2.65
CA VAL A 428 -19.48 -2.27 -3.01
C VAL A 428 -19.82 -3.65 -3.54
N PHE A 429 -20.78 -4.31 -2.92
CA PHE A 429 -21.23 -5.63 -3.35
C PHE A 429 -22.75 -5.64 -3.54
N THR A 430 -23.25 -6.57 -4.35
CA THR A 430 -24.68 -6.68 -4.63
C THR A 430 -25.20 -8.04 -4.19
N ILE A 431 -26.24 -8.00 -3.35
CA ILE A 431 -27.03 -9.16 -2.96
C ILE A 431 -28.17 -9.30 -3.96
N MET A 432 -28.42 -10.52 -4.46
CA MET A 432 -29.53 -10.81 -5.35
C MET A 432 -30.48 -11.81 -4.70
N LEU A 433 -31.74 -11.41 -4.50
CA LEU A 433 -32.74 -12.17 -3.76
C LEU A 433 -33.96 -12.40 -4.64
N GLN A 434 -34.47 -13.63 -4.67
CA GLN A 434 -35.72 -13.94 -5.37
C GLN A 434 -36.91 -13.60 -4.47
N ILE A 435 -37.84 -12.78 -4.95
CA ILE A 435 -39.03 -12.35 -4.21
C ILE A 435 -40.31 -12.63 -5.02
N SER A 436 -41.41 -12.89 -4.32
CA SER A 436 -42.73 -13.21 -4.93
C SER A 436 -43.89 -12.39 -4.38
N GLN A 437 -43.64 -11.54 -3.37
CA GLN A 437 -44.63 -10.72 -2.70
C GLN A 437 -43.98 -9.44 -2.15
N ASN A 438 -44.78 -8.47 -1.70
CA ASN A 438 -44.27 -7.31 -0.98
C ASN A 438 -43.68 -7.76 0.36
N GLY A 439 -42.66 -7.06 0.84
CA GLY A 439 -42.01 -7.45 2.08
C GLY A 439 -40.97 -6.48 2.58
N THR A 440 -40.22 -6.95 3.56
CA THR A 440 -39.11 -6.22 4.19
C THR A 440 -37.87 -7.09 4.24
N TYR A 441 -36.71 -6.43 4.26
CA TYR A 441 -35.45 -7.08 4.54
C TYR A 441 -34.75 -6.44 5.73
N GLN A 442 -33.95 -7.24 6.41
CA GLN A 442 -32.98 -6.78 7.40
C GLN A 442 -31.60 -7.34 7.02
N ILE A 443 -30.57 -6.49 7.06
CA ILE A 443 -29.19 -6.89 6.75
C ILE A 443 -28.29 -6.47 7.89
N ARG A 444 -27.54 -7.41 8.46
CA ARG A 444 -26.53 -7.17 9.50
C ARG A 444 -25.17 -7.59 9.01
N ALA A 445 -24.15 -6.78 9.28
CA ALA A 445 -22.76 -7.22 9.21
C ALA A 445 -22.41 -7.98 10.50
N ILE A 446 -21.57 -9.01 10.38
CA ILE A 446 -21.10 -9.84 11.48
C ILE A 446 -19.59 -10.00 11.33
N ASP A 447 -18.81 -9.76 12.36
CA ASP A 447 -17.36 -9.98 12.32
C ASP A 447 -17.00 -11.47 12.56
N GLN A 448 -15.70 -11.77 12.60
CA GLN A 448 -15.20 -13.12 12.89
C GLN A 448 -15.30 -13.53 14.36
N SER A 449 -15.63 -12.59 15.25
CA SER A 449 -15.91 -12.84 16.66
C SER A 449 -17.40 -13.08 16.92
N GLY A 450 -18.25 -12.90 15.91
CA GLY A 450 -19.70 -13.11 15.96
C GLY A 450 -20.50 -11.87 16.40
N ASN A 451 -19.87 -10.70 16.57
CA ASN A 451 -20.59 -9.48 16.91
C ASN A 451 -21.40 -9.01 15.71
N LYS A 452 -22.65 -8.60 15.95
CA LYS A 452 -23.57 -8.17 14.88
C LYS A 452 -23.75 -6.66 14.92
N SER A 453 -23.71 -6.03 13.75
CA SER A 453 -24.07 -4.63 13.57
C SER A 453 -25.54 -4.37 13.93
N GLN A 454 -25.91 -3.10 14.11
CA GLN A 454 -27.32 -2.71 13.99
C GLN A 454 -27.81 -3.02 12.56
N PRO A 455 -29.07 -3.45 12.39
CA PRO A 455 -29.58 -3.87 11.10
C PRO A 455 -29.84 -2.68 10.17
N LEU A 456 -29.44 -2.81 8.90
CA LEU A 456 -30.01 -2.04 7.81
C LEU A 456 -31.39 -2.62 7.48
N ILE A 457 -32.43 -1.81 7.60
CA ILE A 457 -33.82 -2.21 7.34
C ILE A 457 -34.31 -1.51 6.07
N GLY A 458 -34.93 -2.27 5.17
CA GLY A 458 -35.58 -1.72 4.01
C GLY A 458 -36.84 -2.48 3.63
N ASN A 459 -37.62 -1.88 2.75
CA ASN A 459 -38.86 -2.43 2.23
C ASN A 459 -38.78 -2.55 0.71
N TYR A 460 -39.53 -3.49 0.16
CA TYR A 460 -39.67 -3.64 -1.29
C TYR A 460 -41.12 -3.91 -1.66
N THR A 461 -41.47 -3.42 -2.85
CA THR A 461 -42.76 -3.68 -3.46
C THR A 461 -42.54 -4.63 -4.62
N TYR A 462 -43.19 -5.79 -4.55
CA TYR A 462 -43.27 -6.74 -5.64
C TYR A 462 -44.46 -6.37 -6.53
N SER A 463 -44.18 -6.19 -7.80
CA SER A 463 -45.19 -6.15 -8.85
C SER A 463 -44.99 -7.36 -9.74
N ASN A 464 -46.05 -8.13 -9.98
CA ASN A 464 -45.97 -9.30 -10.85
C ASN A 464 -45.39 -8.88 -12.21
N PRO A 465 -44.24 -9.43 -12.66
CA PRO A 465 -43.55 -8.87 -13.79
C PRO A 465 -44.36 -9.08 -15.06
N GLN A 466 -44.59 -7.99 -15.79
CA GLN A 466 -45.16 -8.09 -17.13
C GLN A 466 -44.11 -8.65 -18.08
N ALA A 467 -44.55 -9.43 -19.06
CA ALA A 467 -43.65 -9.98 -20.07
C ALA A 467 -42.85 -8.85 -20.72
N SER A 468 -41.52 -8.95 -20.68
CA SER A 468 -40.61 -7.87 -21.06
C SER A 468 -39.18 -8.37 -21.25
N ILE A 469 -38.32 -7.53 -21.83
CA ILE A 469 -36.92 -7.87 -22.12
C ILE A 469 -35.97 -6.75 -21.67
N ILE A 470 -34.77 -7.13 -21.25
CA ILE A 470 -33.67 -6.25 -20.84
C ILE A 470 -32.37 -6.73 -21.50
N ILE A 471 -31.51 -5.78 -21.88
CA ILE A 471 -30.18 -6.07 -22.40
C ILE A 471 -29.17 -5.37 -21.48
N ASN A 472 -28.20 -6.11 -20.95
CA ASN A 472 -27.20 -5.56 -20.04
C ASN A 472 -25.79 -6.15 -20.33
N PRO A 473 -24.73 -5.33 -20.44
CA PRO A 473 -24.77 -3.88 -20.59
C PRO A 473 -25.38 -3.44 -21.93
N ASN A 474 -25.92 -2.22 -21.96
CA ASN A 474 -26.37 -1.55 -23.18
C ASN A 474 -26.25 -0.02 -22.97
N PRO A 475 -25.25 0.66 -23.56
CA PRO A 475 -24.38 0.19 -24.65
C PRO A 475 -23.40 -0.92 -24.25
N VAL A 476 -23.04 -1.77 -25.20
CA VAL A 476 -21.99 -2.79 -25.06
C VAL A 476 -20.65 -2.16 -25.47
N SER A 477 -19.65 -2.22 -24.59
CA SER A 477 -18.32 -1.64 -24.80
C SER A 477 -17.20 -2.59 -24.40
N GLY A 478 -16.05 -2.47 -25.08
CA GLY A 478 -14.83 -3.24 -24.79
C GLY A 478 -15.04 -4.76 -24.81
N THR A 479 -14.56 -5.43 -23.76
CA THR A 479 -14.68 -6.89 -23.56
C THR A 479 -15.96 -7.32 -22.81
N SER A 480 -16.92 -6.40 -22.63
CA SER A 480 -18.11 -6.65 -21.81
C SER A 480 -19.00 -7.75 -22.39
N LEU A 481 -19.42 -8.69 -21.54
CA LEU A 481 -20.31 -9.79 -21.92
C LEU A 481 -21.78 -9.35 -21.86
N ALA A 482 -22.33 -8.94 -23.00
CA ALA A 482 -23.75 -8.60 -23.14
C ALA A 482 -24.66 -9.82 -23.00
N VAL A 483 -25.68 -9.69 -22.14
CA VAL A 483 -26.72 -10.69 -21.88
C VAL A 483 -28.10 -10.10 -22.21
N LEU A 484 -28.92 -10.86 -22.93
CA LEU A 484 -30.35 -10.63 -23.09
C LEU A 484 -31.09 -11.39 -21.99
N ARG A 485 -31.85 -10.69 -21.16
CA ARG A 485 -32.76 -11.28 -20.16
C ARG A 485 -34.19 -11.00 -20.56
N TRP A 486 -35.09 -11.90 -20.22
CA TRP A 486 -36.53 -11.70 -20.41
C TRP A 486 -37.33 -12.32 -19.27
N TRP A 487 -38.54 -11.81 -19.10
CA TRP A 487 -39.58 -12.46 -18.31
C TRP A 487 -40.72 -12.88 -19.23
N ALA A 488 -41.14 -14.14 -19.12
CA ALA A 488 -42.33 -14.66 -19.78
C ALA A 488 -43.45 -14.87 -18.75
N SER A 489 -44.61 -14.26 -19.00
CA SER A 489 -45.83 -14.54 -18.21
C SER A 489 -46.34 -15.95 -18.49
N GLU A 490 -47.11 -16.53 -17.55
CA GLU A 490 -47.67 -17.89 -17.68
C GLU A 490 -48.52 -18.11 -18.93
N GLU A 491 -49.13 -17.05 -19.47
CA GLU A 491 -49.94 -17.10 -20.70
C GLU A 491 -49.11 -17.27 -21.98
N LEU A 492 -47.79 -17.07 -21.93
CA LEU A 492 -46.93 -17.19 -23.10
C LEU A 492 -46.45 -18.62 -23.29
N ALA A 493 -46.67 -19.15 -24.48
CA ALA A 493 -46.20 -20.46 -24.90
C ALA A 493 -45.70 -20.43 -26.35
N GLY A 494 -44.86 -21.40 -26.71
CA GLY A 494 -44.29 -21.55 -28.05
C GLY A 494 -42.84 -21.09 -28.14
N LYS A 495 -42.36 -20.83 -29.36
CA LYS A 495 -40.93 -20.67 -29.63
C LYS A 495 -40.33 -19.34 -29.15
N ILE A 496 -39.10 -19.40 -28.66
CA ILE A 496 -38.26 -18.22 -28.42
C ILE A 496 -37.37 -17.98 -29.66
N GLN A 497 -37.59 -16.85 -30.32
CA GLN A 497 -36.81 -16.45 -31.49
C GLN A 497 -36.15 -15.09 -31.27
N LEU A 498 -34.82 -15.05 -31.33
CA LEU A 498 -34.02 -13.83 -31.29
C LEU A 498 -33.68 -13.39 -32.72
N GLU A 499 -33.92 -12.12 -33.00
CA GLU A 499 -33.53 -11.46 -34.23
C GLU A 499 -32.83 -10.14 -33.93
N ILE A 500 -31.74 -9.82 -34.64
CA ILE A 500 -31.10 -8.50 -34.55
C ILE A 500 -31.04 -7.91 -35.95
N TYR A 501 -31.40 -6.64 -36.05
CA TYR A 501 -31.45 -5.87 -37.27
C TYR A 501 -30.51 -4.67 -37.19
N ASN A 502 -29.84 -4.36 -38.29
CA ASN A 502 -29.14 -3.06 -38.43
C ASN A 502 -30.14 -1.92 -38.72
N LEU A 503 -29.67 -0.67 -38.73
CA LEU A 503 -30.53 0.50 -39.01
C LEU A 503 -31.12 0.51 -40.44
N LYS A 504 -30.55 -0.24 -41.37
CA LYS A 504 -31.10 -0.42 -42.73
C LYS A 504 -32.24 -1.45 -42.77
N GLY A 505 -32.61 -2.03 -41.63
CA GLY A 505 -33.65 -3.05 -41.53
C GLY A 505 -33.21 -4.45 -41.97
N GLN A 506 -31.92 -4.68 -42.21
CA GLN A 506 -31.40 -5.99 -42.59
C GLN A 506 -31.21 -6.84 -41.34
N LYS A 507 -31.71 -8.09 -41.38
CA LYS A 507 -31.54 -9.07 -40.31
C LYS A 507 -30.10 -9.59 -40.33
N VAL A 508 -29.34 -9.30 -39.28
CA VAL A 508 -27.93 -9.69 -39.13
C VAL A 508 -27.78 -10.93 -38.23
N ILE A 509 -28.70 -11.15 -37.29
CA ILE A 509 -28.75 -12.35 -36.45
C ILE A 509 -30.17 -12.89 -36.44
N ASN A 510 -30.28 -14.22 -36.49
CA ASN A 510 -31.53 -14.96 -36.36
C ASN A 510 -31.24 -16.26 -35.61
N ARG A 511 -31.76 -16.43 -34.40
CA ARG A 511 -31.45 -17.55 -33.53
C ARG A 511 -32.68 -18.08 -32.82
N TYR A 512 -32.91 -19.39 -32.92
CA TYR A 512 -33.87 -20.10 -32.11
C TYR A 512 -33.24 -20.41 -30.75
N LEU A 513 -33.92 -20.04 -29.66
CA LEU A 513 -33.40 -20.14 -28.29
C LEU A 513 -34.10 -21.22 -27.45
N GLY A 514 -35.09 -21.93 -28.01
CA GLY A 514 -35.86 -22.94 -27.31
C GLY A 514 -37.35 -22.60 -27.23
N GLU A 515 -38.06 -23.27 -26.32
CA GLU A 515 -39.48 -23.04 -26.06
C GLU A 515 -39.65 -22.10 -24.85
N VAL A 516 -40.73 -21.34 -24.83
CA VAL A 516 -41.09 -20.43 -23.73
C VAL A 516 -41.43 -21.25 -22.50
N ILE A 517 -40.72 -20.97 -21.42
CA ILE A 517 -41.03 -21.43 -20.07
C ILE A 517 -41.41 -20.17 -19.27
N ALA A 518 -42.50 -20.24 -18.51
CA ALA A 518 -42.93 -19.14 -17.66
C ALA A 518 -41.84 -18.79 -16.63
N GLY A 519 -41.64 -17.50 -16.39
CA GLY A 519 -40.59 -16.98 -15.51
C GLY A 519 -39.42 -16.35 -16.28
N GLU A 520 -38.27 -16.31 -15.63
CA GLU A 520 -37.08 -15.66 -16.17
C GLU A 520 -36.34 -16.57 -17.15
N GLY A 521 -35.93 -16.00 -18.29
CA GLY A 521 -34.95 -16.61 -19.18
C GLY A 521 -33.83 -15.64 -19.54
N ASN A 522 -32.70 -16.19 -19.95
CA ASN A 522 -31.56 -15.39 -20.40
C ASN A 522 -30.81 -16.06 -21.55
N PHE A 523 -30.08 -15.24 -22.31
CA PHE A 523 -29.18 -15.67 -23.37
C PHE A 523 -27.96 -14.76 -23.41
N LEU A 524 -26.77 -15.34 -23.32
CA LEU A 524 -25.51 -14.63 -23.47
C LEU A 524 -25.31 -14.26 -24.94
N LEU A 525 -25.68 -13.03 -25.32
CA LEU A 525 -25.52 -12.53 -26.70
C LEU A 525 -24.08 -12.66 -27.17
N SER A 526 -23.14 -12.40 -26.26
CA SER A 526 -21.71 -12.50 -26.53
C SER A 526 -21.23 -13.94 -26.75
N ALA A 527 -22.04 -14.97 -26.54
CA ALA A 527 -21.69 -16.35 -26.91
C ALA A 527 -21.96 -16.63 -28.40
N GLU A 528 -22.75 -15.81 -29.08
CA GLU A 528 -23.03 -15.94 -30.50
C GLU A 528 -21.86 -15.31 -31.31
N PRO A 529 -21.09 -16.09 -32.09
CA PRO A 529 -19.95 -15.56 -32.84
C PRO A 529 -20.33 -14.42 -33.79
N LYS A 530 -21.53 -14.49 -34.40
CA LYS A 530 -22.04 -13.42 -35.27
C LYS A 530 -22.30 -12.11 -34.52
N PHE A 531 -22.60 -12.18 -33.22
CA PHE A 531 -22.80 -10.99 -32.39
C PHE A 531 -21.48 -10.25 -32.14
N ARG A 532 -20.40 -10.98 -31.81
CA ARG A 532 -19.06 -10.40 -31.62
C ARG A 532 -18.50 -9.78 -32.90
N ALA A 533 -18.94 -10.25 -34.06
CA ALA A 533 -18.53 -9.73 -35.36
C ALA A 533 -19.32 -8.49 -35.81
N LEU A 534 -20.33 -8.05 -35.05
CA LEU A 534 -21.08 -6.84 -35.40
C LEU A 534 -20.21 -5.60 -35.19
N PRO A 535 -20.11 -4.70 -36.19
CA PRO A 535 -19.38 -3.44 -36.01
C PRO A 535 -20.09 -2.52 -35.00
N SER A 536 -19.37 -1.55 -34.47
CA SER A 536 -19.96 -0.47 -33.67
C SER A 536 -21.14 0.18 -34.40
N GLY A 537 -22.17 0.51 -33.62
CA GLY A 537 -23.40 1.08 -34.15
C GLY A 537 -24.63 0.76 -33.32
N VAL A 538 -25.77 1.20 -33.84
CA VAL A 538 -27.08 0.97 -33.24
C VAL A 538 -27.80 -0.15 -34.01
N TYR A 539 -28.39 -1.05 -33.25
CA TYR A 539 -29.14 -2.20 -33.73
C TYR A 539 -30.52 -2.24 -33.07
N ILE A 540 -31.43 -2.98 -33.71
CA ILE A 540 -32.75 -3.28 -33.17
C ILE A 540 -32.79 -4.76 -32.84
N LEU A 541 -32.83 -5.09 -31.55
CA LEU A 541 -33.02 -6.45 -31.07
C LEU A 541 -34.52 -6.72 -30.94
N ARG A 542 -34.97 -7.82 -31.54
CA ARG A 542 -36.32 -8.36 -31.40
C ARG A 542 -36.26 -9.73 -30.77
N LEU A 543 -36.99 -9.91 -29.68
CA LEU A 543 -37.22 -11.22 -29.07
C LEU A 543 -38.69 -11.59 -29.22
N HIS A 544 -38.95 -12.71 -29.86
CA HIS A 544 -40.26 -13.32 -29.90
C HIS A 544 -40.35 -14.33 -28.76
N LEU A 545 -41.37 -14.19 -27.92
CA LEU A 545 -41.74 -15.15 -26.89
C LEU A 545 -43.12 -15.69 -27.29
N GLY A 546 -43.13 -16.79 -28.06
CA GLY A 546 -44.34 -17.31 -28.67
C GLY A 546 -44.97 -16.28 -29.62
N ASN A 547 -46.21 -15.89 -29.31
CA ASN A 547 -46.98 -14.94 -30.11
C ASN A 547 -46.68 -13.46 -29.77
N ARG A 548 -45.94 -13.17 -28.69
CA ARG A 548 -45.55 -11.79 -28.35
C ARG A 548 -44.17 -11.45 -28.88
N LYS A 549 -44.02 -10.17 -29.27
CA LYS A 549 -42.79 -9.61 -29.82
C LYS A 549 -42.34 -8.42 -28.99
N PHE A 550 -41.11 -8.47 -28.52
CA PHE A 550 -40.45 -7.40 -27.79
C PHE A 550 -39.35 -6.79 -28.64
N THR A 551 -39.24 -5.46 -28.64
CA THR A 551 -38.24 -4.74 -29.42
C THR A 551 -37.47 -3.78 -28.52
N LYS A 552 -36.14 -3.85 -28.56
CA LYS A 552 -35.24 -2.93 -27.83
C LYS A 552 -34.13 -2.42 -28.75
N LYS A 553 -33.74 -1.16 -28.53
CA LYS A 553 -32.52 -0.60 -29.08
C LYS A 553 -31.32 -1.26 -28.40
N LEU A 554 -30.34 -1.68 -29.19
CA LEU A 554 -29.05 -2.21 -28.76
C LEU A 554 -27.96 -1.29 -29.33
N THR A 555 -27.00 -0.87 -28.52
CA THR A 555 -25.88 -0.03 -28.97
C THR A 555 -24.57 -0.76 -28.70
N ILE A 556 -23.67 -0.80 -29.68
CA ILE A 556 -22.33 -1.40 -29.60
C ILE A 556 -21.31 -0.29 -29.87
N LEU A 557 -20.30 -0.14 -29.00
CA LEU A 557 -19.38 1.03 -29.01
C LEU A 557 -17.91 0.70 -29.31
N TYR A 558 -17.53 -0.56 -29.45
CA TYR A 558 -16.14 -0.96 -29.68
C TYR A 558 -15.78 -1.15 -31.15
#